data_AF-A0A674GAN5-F1
#
_entry.id   AF-A0A674GAN5-F1
#
_cell.length_a   1.000
_cell.length_b   1.000
_cell.length_c   1.000
_cell.angle_alpha   90.00
_cell.angle_beta   90.00
_cell.angle_gamma   90.00
#
_symmetry.space_group_name_H-M   'P 1'
#
loop_
_entity.id
_entity.type
_entity.pdbx_description
1 polymer ?
#
loop_
_entity_poly.entity_id
_entity_poly.type
_entity_poly.pdbx_seq_one_letter_code
_entity_poly.pdbx_strand_id
1 'polypeptide(L)'
;MRAGPVLRLCALPGLSYRQGQRPEPGIREYFYYLDLHGQLFLDDAKVKNFTTCFRDAVFLSQFFSRLQRNVSGRFRSRFPFVSRCGRERNFLRCADLPVVFTHLLPGGAEIAFGNAGAALTVPFRPEALAALPENGRLYHPAPARLGGAGLVRSTLAQELSWALVFGHGPAEPPTHFRWRGKEVRLSPEVLVAVREERARREEGG
;
A
#
# COMPACT_ATOMS: atom_id res chain seq x y z
N MET A 1 -40.03 -28.47 0.02
CA MET A 1 -39.15 -28.26 -1.16
C MET A 1 -37.79 -27.80 -0.65
N ARG A 2 -36.73 -28.50 -1.05
CA ARG A 2 -35.39 -28.43 -0.45
C ARG A 2 -34.63 -27.18 -0.90
N ALA A 3 -34.08 -26.44 0.05
CA ALA A 3 -33.13 -25.36 -0.19
C ALA A 3 -31.86 -25.93 -0.86
N GLY A 4 -31.48 -25.35 -2.00
CA GLY A 4 -30.30 -25.73 -2.76
C GLY A 4 -28.99 -25.42 -2.01
N PRO A 5 -27.89 -26.10 -2.34
CA PRO A 5 -26.63 -25.95 -1.65
C PRO A 5 -26.04 -24.56 -1.89
N VAL A 6 -25.81 -23.82 -0.81
CA VAL A 6 -25.00 -22.59 -0.82
C VAL A 6 -23.59 -22.98 -1.24
N LEU A 7 -23.09 -22.38 -2.33
CA LEU A 7 -21.71 -22.54 -2.78
C LEU A 7 -20.75 -22.33 -1.60
N ARG A 8 -20.07 -23.40 -1.17
CA ARG A 8 -18.89 -23.31 -0.30
C ARG A 8 -17.80 -22.61 -1.11
N LEU A 9 -17.60 -21.32 -0.85
CA LEU A 9 -16.35 -20.66 -1.22
C LEU A 9 -15.19 -21.47 -0.61
N CYS A 10 -14.27 -21.89 -1.48
CA CYS A 10 -13.06 -22.60 -1.11
C CYS A 10 -12.22 -21.72 -0.18
N ALA A 11 -12.39 -21.88 1.14
CA ALA A 11 -11.42 -21.40 2.10
C ALA A 11 -10.11 -22.15 1.86
N LEU A 12 -9.00 -21.44 1.71
CA LEU A 12 -7.68 -22.06 1.74
C LEU A 12 -7.51 -22.74 3.12
N PRO A 13 -7.11 -24.02 3.18
CA PRO A 13 -6.92 -24.72 4.46
C PRO A 13 -5.97 -23.93 5.37
N GLY A 14 -6.37 -23.68 6.62
CA GLY A 14 -5.53 -23.01 7.63
C GLY A 14 -5.73 -21.49 7.78
N LEU A 15 -6.65 -20.85 7.06
CA LEU A 15 -6.99 -19.44 7.30
C LEU A 15 -7.96 -19.31 8.49
N SER A 16 -7.59 -18.49 9.48
CA SER A 16 -8.39 -18.22 10.68
C SER A 16 -9.61 -17.31 10.44
N TYR A 17 -9.92 -16.99 9.18
CA TYR A 17 -10.98 -16.06 8.79
C TYR A 17 -11.75 -16.57 7.58
N ARG A 18 -12.96 -16.02 7.38
CA ARG A 18 -13.79 -16.22 6.18
C ARG A 18 -14.21 -14.87 5.60
N GLN A 19 -14.10 -14.70 4.28
CA GLN A 19 -14.61 -13.49 3.61
C GLN A 19 -16.10 -13.27 3.89
N GLY A 20 -16.47 -12.04 4.22
CA GLY A 20 -17.86 -11.66 4.51
C GLY A 20 -18.40 -12.22 5.83
N GLN A 21 -17.53 -12.67 6.75
CA GLN A 21 -17.97 -13.15 8.06
C GLN A 21 -18.66 -12.05 8.88
N ARG A 22 -19.57 -12.48 9.77
CA ARG A 22 -20.40 -11.59 10.60
C ARG A 22 -20.21 -11.91 12.07
N PRO A 23 -19.15 -11.36 12.71
CA PRO A 23 -18.89 -11.63 14.12
C PRO A 23 -19.90 -10.94 15.06
N GLU A 24 -20.54 -9.87 14.58
CA GLU A 24 -21.49 -9.04 15.33
C GLU A 24 -22.70 -8.72 14.44
N PRO A 25 -23.89 -8.47 15.03
CA PRO A 25 -25.09 -8.11 14.29
C PRO A 25 -24.87 -6.94 13.34
N GLY A 26 -24.94 -7.24 12.04
CA GLY A 26 -24.86 -6.25 10.98
C GLY A 26 -23.48 -5.64 10.75
N ILE A 27 -22.40 -6.26 11.24
CA ILE A 27 -21.03 -5.98 10.82
C ILE A 27 -20.55 -7.11 9.90
N ARG A 28 -19.95 -6.75 8.76
CA ARG A 28 -19.26 -7.70 7.88
C ARG A 28 -17.76 -7.46 7.91
N GLU A 29 -16.99 -8.53 7.90
CA GLU A 29 -15.53 -8.47 7.82
C GLU A 29 -15.04 -9.03 6.48
N TYR A 30 -14.16 -8.29 5.82
CA TYR A 30 -13.49 -8.68 4.59
C TYR A 30 -11.98 -8.52 4.77
N PHE A 31 -11.22 -9.29 4.00
CA PHE A 31 -9.77 -9.41 4.15
C PHE A 31 -9.11 -9.19 2.80
N TYR A 32 -8.16 -8.26 2.77
CA TYR A 32 -7.54 -7.78 1.55
C TYR A 32 -6.02 -7.93 1.60
N TYR A 33 -5.45 -8.01 0.41
CA TYR A 33 -4.03 -7.97 0.16
C TYR A 33 -3.70 -6.83 -0.81
N LEU A 34 -2.71 -6.01 -0.45
CA LEU A 34 -2.11 -5.00 -1.31
C LEU A 34 -0.76 -5.49 -1.82
N ASP A 35 -0.58 -5.51 -3.13
CA ASP A 35 0.69 -5.93 -3.73
C ASP A 35 1.69 -4.76 -3.90
N LEU A 36 2.84 -5.05 -4.53
CA LEU A 36 3.89 -4.05 -4.81
C LEU A 36 3.54 -3.06 -5.92
N HIS A 37 2.50 -3.34 -6.72
CA HIS A 37 2.02 -2.47 -7.79
C HIS A 37 0.89 -1.53 -7.32
N GLY A 38 0.46 -1.65 -6.05
CA GLY A 38 -0.65 -0.91 -5.49
C GLY A 38 -2.02 -1.51 -5.84
N GLN A 39 -2.05 -2.74 -6.34
CA GLN A 39 -3.27 -3.46 -6.68
C GLN A 39 -3.86 -4.12 -5.42
N LEU A 40 -5.16 -3.92 -5.24
CA LEU A 40 -5.92 -4.45 -4.12
C LEU A 40 -6.64 -5.74 -4.55
N PHE A 41 -6.56 -6.77 -3.71
CA PHE A 41 -7.17 -8.09 -3.94
C PHE A 41 -7.91 -8.56 -2.69
N LEU A 42 -8.87 -9.48 -2.86
CA LEU A 42 -9.28 -10.33 -1.75
C LEU A 42 -8.09 -11.20 -1.32
N ASP A 43 -7.88 -11.33 -0.02
CA ASP A 43 -6.70 -12.02 0.52
C ASP A 43 -6.67 -13.52 0.14
N ASP A 44 -7.83 -14.17 0.11
CA ASP A 44 -8.03 -15.58 -0.24
C ASP A 44 -8.19 -15.82 -1.75
N ALA A 45 -8.08 -14.79 -2.59
CA ALA A 45 -8.12 -14.95 -4.05
C ALA A 45 -7.00 -15.91 -4.50
N LYS A 46 -7.38 -17.00 -5.19
CA LYS A 46 -6.44 -18.02 -5.68
C LYS A 46 -5.44 -17.46 -6.69
N VAL A 47 -5.93 -16.58 -7.57
CA VAL A 47 -5.13 -15.88 -8.57
C VAL A 47 -5.16 -14.40 -8.23
N LYS A 48 -3.99 -13.76 -8.18
CA LYS A 48 -3.83 -12.32 -7.94
C LYS A 48 -3.04 -11.73 -9.11
N ASN A 49 -3.77 -11.12 -10.03
CA ASN A 49 -3.26 -10.53 -11.27
C ASN A 49 -4.15 -9.36 -11.72
N PHE A 50 -3.80 -8.71 -12.82
CA PHE A 50 -4.54 -7.54 -13.31
C PHE A 50 -6.04 -7.77 -13.58
N THR A 51 -6.48 -9.00 -13.85
CA THR A 51 -7.91 -9.28 -14.12
C THR A 51 -8.72 -9.48 -12.84
N THR A 52 -8.05 -9.77 -11.71
CA THR A 52 -8.68 -10.11 -10.42
C THR A 52 -8.55 -9.00 -9.37
N CYS A 53 -7.82 -7.92 -9.66
CA CYS A 53 -7.72 -6.78 -8.77
C CYS A 53 -8.99 -5.90 -8.79
N PHE A 54 -9.23 -5.21 -7.68
CA PHE A 54 -10.25 -4.17 -7.62
C PHE A 54 -9.80 -2.95 -8.43
N ARG A 55 -10.72 -2.41 -9.25
CA ARG A 55 -10.47 -1.28 -10.16
C ARG A 55 -11.49 -0.14 -10.05
N ASP A 56 -12.54 -0.33 -9.26
CA ASP A 56 -13.56 0.70 -9.07
C ASP A 56 -13.00 1.88 -8.26
N ALA A 57 -12.88 3.04 -8.90
CA ALA A 57 -12.22 4.21 -8.32
C ALA A 57 -12.96 4.75 -7.07
N VAL A 58 -14.28 4.63 -7.01
CA VAL A 58 -15.08 5.06 -5.86
C VAL A 58 -14.80 4.16 -4.67
N PHE A 59 -14.82 2.85 -4.85
CA PHE A 59 -14.47 1.88 -3.83
C PHE A 59 -13.03 2.07 -3.35
N LEU A 60 -12.07 2.18 -4.27
CA LEU A 60 -10.66 2.35 -3.92
C LEU A 60 -10.41 3.66 -3.15
N SER A 61 -10.99 4.77 -3.61
CA SER A 61 -10.89 6.06 -2.90
C SER A 61 -11.44 5.97 -1.48
N GLN A 62 -12.62 5.36 -1.30
CA GLN A 62 -13.24 5.15 0.01
C GLN A 62 -12.43 4.20 0.90
N PHE A 63 -11.87 3.13 0.31
CA PHE A 63 -11.08 2.14 1.03
C PHE A 63 -9.82 2.77 1.60
N PHE A 64 -9.00 3.41 0.76
CA PHE A 64 -7.71 3.95 1.17
C PHE A 64 -7.83 5.27 1.95
N SER A 65 -8.85 6.11 1.66
CA SER A 65 -9.10 7.33 2.47
C SER A 65 -9.38 6.98 3.93
N ARG A 66 -10.11 5.89 4.20
CA ARG A 66 -10.48 5.44 5.56
C ARG A 66 -9.53 4.41 6.17
N LEU A 67 -8.46 4.05 5.45
CA LEU A 67 -7.48 3.07 5.93
C LEU A 67 -6.75 3.61 7.17
N GLN A 68 -6.55 2.77 8.16
CA GLN A 68 -5.85 3.15 9.39
C GLN A 68 -5.17 1.92 10.00
N ARG A 69 -4.29 2.13 10.98
CA ARG A 69 -3.72 1.03 11.75
C ARG A 69 -4.82 0.22 12.44
N ASN A 70 -4.65 -1.09 12.43
CA ASN A 70 -5.53 -2.01 13.12
C ASN A 70 -5.15 -2.07 14.61
N VAL A 71 -5.84 -1.27 15.40
CA VAL A 71 -5.74 -1.26 16.87
C VAL A 71 -6.88 -2.03 17.55
N SER A 72 -7.68 -2.79 16.78
CA SER A 72 -8.87 -3.48 17.31
C SER A 72 -8.58 -4.78 18.07
N GLY A 73 -7.34 -5.26 18.03
CA GLY A 73 -6.95 -6.58 18.54
C GLY A 73 -7.36 -7.76 17.63
N ARG A 74 -8.29 -7.57 16.69
CA ARG A 74 -8.74 -8.63 15.77
C ARG A 74 -7.79 -8.76 14.58
N PHE A 75 -7.26 -9.96 14.36
CA PHE A 75 -6.38 -10.32 13.23
C PHE A 75 -5.15 -9.41 13.05
N ARG A 76 -4.75 -8.68 14.10
CA ARG A 76 -3.76 -7.60 14.03
C ARG A 76 -2.40 -8.07 13.53
N SER A 77 -1.96 -9.26 13.96
CA SER A 77 -0.71 -9.90 13.54
C SER A 77 -0.61 -10.02 12.02
N ARG A 78 -1.67 -10.57 11.40
CA ARG A 78 -1.72 -10.82 9.96
C ARG A 78 -2.18 -9.62 9.15
N PHE A 79 -3.07 -8.79 9.70
CA PHE A 79 -3.68 -7.65 9.04
C PHE A 79 -3.47 -6.38 9.88
N PRO A 80 -2.31 -5.71 9.72
CA PRO A 80 -1.93 -4.55 10.53
C PRO A 80 -2.72 -3.29 10.21
N PHE A 81 -3.56 -3.30 9.15
CA PHE A 81 -4.40 -2.18 8.77
C PHE A 81 -5.87 -2.59 8.64
N VAL A 82 -6.76 -1.61 8.80
CA VAL A 82 -8.20 -1.78 8.61
C VAL A 82 -8.80 -0.52 8.00
N SER A 83 -9.69 -0.69 7.03
CA SER A 83 -10.54 0.37 6.50
C SER A 83 -11.99 0.12 6.94
N ARG A 84 -12.65 1.14 7.51
CA ARG A 84 -14.04 1.03 7.98
C ARG A 84 -14.96 1.72 6.98
N CYS A 85 -15.78 0.95 6.27
CA CYS A 85 -16.69 1.45 5.25
C CYS A 85 -18.14 1.13 5.64
N GLY A 86 -18.80 2.05 6.35
CA GLY A 86 -20.15 1.83 6.86
C GLY A 86 -20.22 0.62 7.78
N ARG A 87 -20.94 -0.42 7.37
CA ARG A 87 -21.13 -1.67 8.12
C ARG A 87 -20.04 -2.71 7.88
N GLU A 88 -18.94 -2.32 7.23
CA GLU A 88 -17.87 -3.22 6.80
C GLU A 88 -16.53 -2.88 7.45
N ARG A 89 -15.86 -3.90 7.99
CA ARG A 89 -14.47 -3.84 8.47
C ARG A 89 -13.60 -4.57 7.46
N ASN A 90 -12.79 -3.81 6.76
CA ASN A 90 -11.94 -4.29 5.68
C ASN A 90 -10.50 -4.37 6.17
N PHE A 91 -10.08 -5.56 6.62
CA PHE A 91 -8.73 -5.81 7.11
C PHE A 91 -7.75 -5.89 5.93
N LEU A 92 -6.56 -5.32 6.08
CA LEU A 92 -5.56 -5.24 5.03
C LEU A 92 -4.20 -5.71 5.53
N ARG A 93 -3.57 -6.56 4.72
CA ARG A 93 -2.14 -6.85 4.77
C ARG A 93 -1.48 -6.44 3.46
N CYS A 94 -0.19 -6.17 3.49
CA CYS A 94 0.53 -5.57 2.37
C CYS A 94 1.80 -6.36 2.05
N ALA A 95 2.20 -6.35 0.79
CA ALA A 95 3.49 -6.89 0.35
C ALA A 95 4.68 -6.08 0.88
N ASP A 96 4.52 -4.76 1.05
CA ASP A 96 5.57 -3.87 1.54
C ASP A 96 5.05 -2.76 2.47
N LEU A 97 4.28 -1.79 1.98
CA LEU A 97 3.71 -0.70 2.79
C LEU A 97 2.22 -0.53 2.45
N PRO A 98 1.38 0.02 3.34
CA PRO A 98 -0.03 0.29 3.06
C PRO A 98 -0.27 1.38 2.02
N VAL A 99 0.76 2.15 1.70
CA VAL A 99 0.75 3.17 0.65
C VAL A 99 1.70 2.74 -0.45
N VAL A 100 1.18 2.62 -1.66
CA VAL A 100 1.96 2.41 -2.89
C VAL A 100 1.61 3.53 -3.84
N PHE A 101 2.58 4.39 -4.12
CA PHE A 101 2.49 5.48 -5.07
C PHE A 101 2.58 4.94 -6.49
N THR A 102 1.63 5.33 -7.33
CA THR A 102 1.47 4.73 -8.66
C THR A 102 1.80 5.68 -9.80
N HIS A 103 1.53 6.98 -9.67
CA HIS A 103 1.88 7.95 -10.70
C HIS A 103 1.96 9.35 -10.10
N LEU A 104 2.69 10.25 -10.79
CA LEU A 104 2.57 11.68 -10.59
C LEU A 104 1.34 12.20 -11.34
N LEU A 105 0.63 13.16 -10.75
CA LEU A 105 -0.41 13.89 -11.47
C LEU A 105 0.21 14.84 -12.51
N PRO A 106 -0.56 15.28 -13.54
CA PRO A 106 -0.11 16.29 -14.48
C PRO A 106 0.48 17.52 -13.76
N GLY A 107 1.65 17.99 -14.20
CA GLY A 107 2.39 19.08 -13.56
C GLY A 107 3.31 18.67 -12.41
N GLY A 108 3.24 17.42 -11.95
CA GLY A 108 4.20 16.81 -11.02
C GLY A 108 4.17 17.35 -9.58
N ALA A 109 3.16 18.15 -9.23
CA ALA A 109 3.03 18.70 -7.87
C ALA A 109 2.55 17.67 -6.84
N GLU A 110 1.85 16.63 -7.31
CA GLU A 110 1.21 15.63 -6.47
C GLU A 110 1.56 14.22 -6.95
N ILE A 111 1.67 13.30 -5.99
CA ILE A 111 1.89 11.89 -6.23
C ILE A 111 0.68 11.10 -5.72
N ALA A 112 0.12 10.25 -6.58
CA ALA A 112 -1.11 9.52 -6.34
C ALA A 112 -0.85 8.11 -5.80
N PHE A 113 -1.76 7.62 -4.96
CA PHE A 113 -1.72 6.26 -4.41
C PHE A 113 -3.11 5.61 -4.40
N GLY A 114 -3.16 4.31 -4.11
CA GLY A 114 -4.41 3.56 -3.97
C GLY A 114 -5.20 3.38 -5.27
N ASN A 115 -4.60 3.67 -6.44
CA ASN A 115 -5.22 3.57 -7.76
C ASN A 115 -6.57 4.30 -7.89
N ALA A 116 -6.74 5.41 -7.17
CA ALA A 116 -7.94 6.26 -7.22
C ALA A 116 -7.70 7.61 -7.94
N GLY A 117 -6.60 7.74 -8.68
CA GLY A 117 -6.23 8.98 -9.38
C GLY A 117 -6.12 10.17 -8.43
N ALA A 118 -6.65 11.32 -8.85
CA ALA A 118 -6.60 12.57 -8.08
C ALA A 118 -7.41 12.55 -6.77
N ALA A 119 -8.21 11.52 -6.51
CA ALA A 119 -8.94 11.40 -5.24
C ALA A 119 -8.03 11.05 -4.05
N LEU A 120 -6.82 10.53 -4.31
CA LEU A 120 -5.87 10.10 -3.29
C LEU A 120 -4.46 10.50 -3.67
N THR A 121 -4.06 11.69 -3.23
CA THR A 121 -2.74 12.26 -3.45
C THR A 121 -2.09 12.75 -2.17
N VAL A 122 -0.78 12.95 -2.26
CA VAL A 122 -0.02 13.79 -1.35
C VAL A 122 0.90 14.72 -2.16
N PRO A 123 1.39 15.82 -1.59
CA PRO A 123 2.40 16.64 -2.25
C PRO A 123 3.64 15.82 -2.61
N PHE A 124 4.06 15.91 -3.86
CA PHE A 124 5.31 15.28 -4.28
C PHE A 124 6.48 16.11 -3.77
N ARG A 125 7.38 15.44 -3.06
CA ARG A 125 8.58 16.02 -2.40
C ARG A 125 9.81 15.31 -2.95
N PRO A 126 10.40 15.79 -4.05
CA PRO A 126 11.51 15.12 -4.72
C PRO A 126 12.71 14.91 -3.80
N GLU A 127 13.03 15.90 -2.96
CA GLU A 127 14.12 15.85 -1.97
C GLU A 127 13.93 14.77 -0.90
N ALA A 128 12.69 14.31 -0.69
CA ALA A 128 12.36 13.29 0.30
C ALA A 128 12.26 11.87 -0.29
N LEU A 129 12.61 11.70 -1.57
CA LEU A 129 12.77 10.38 -2.15
C LEU A 129 14.00 9.68 -1.55
N ALA A 130 13.85 8.43 -1.15
CA ALA A 130 14.97 7.64 -0.65
C ALA A 130 14.91 6.21 -1.16
N ALA A 131 16.03 5.72 -1.69
CA ALA A 131 16.19 4.32 -2.01
C ALA A 131 16.63 3.56 -0.76
N LEU A 132 15.96 2.46 -0.44
CA LEU A 132 16.36 1.58 0.67
C LEU A 132 17.52 0.69 0.19
N PRO A 133 18.74 0.80 0.75
CA PRO A 133 19.91 0.06 0.27
C PRO A 133 19.71 -1.45 0.19
N GLU A 134 18.94 -2.01 1.12
CA GLU A 134 18.74 -3.44 1.31
C GLU A 134 17.97 -4.10 0.15
N ASN A 135 17.21 -3.34 -0.64
CA ASN A 135 16.42 -3.89 -1.74
C ASN A 135 16.30 -2.98 -2.98
N GLY A 136 16.90 -1.80 -2.95
CA GLY A 136 16.88 -0.82 -4.04
C GLY A 136 15.52 -0.17 -4.31
N ARG A 137 14.49 -0.43 -3.49
CA ARG A 137 13.15 0.17 -3.67
C ARG A 137 13.17 1.63 -3.27
N LEU A 138 12.43 2.43 -4.01
CA LEU A 138 12.28 3.85 -3.78
C LEU A 138 11.06 4.12 -2.89
N TYR A 139 11.22 5.00 -1.90
CA TYR A 139 10.17 5.37 -0.96
C TYR A 139 9.98 6.88 -0.95
N HIS A 140 8.76 7.30 -0.62
CA HIS A 140 8.37 8.70 -0.49
C HIS A 140 7.50 8.88 0.77
N PRO A 141 7.53 10.05 1.44
CA PRO A 141 6.70 10.27 2.62
C PRO A 141 5.21 10.10 2.36
N ALA A 142 4.53 9.42 3.28
CA ALA A 142 3.09 9.18 3.23
C ALA A 142 2.40 9.68 4.51
N PRO A 143 1.06 9.67 4.58
CA PRO A 143 0.35 10.10 5.79
C PRO A 143 0.80 9.31 7.03
N ALA A 144 1.10 10.02 8.14
CA ALA A 144 1.57 9.41 9.38
C ALA A 144 0.63 8.31 9.93
N ARG A 145 -0.70 8.50 9.76
CA ARG A 145 -1.72 7.50 10.12
C ARG A 145 -1.56 6.15 9.40
N LEU A 146 -0.85 6.13 8.27
CA LEU A 146 -0.54 4.95 7.45
C LEU A 146 0.93 4.53 7.58
N GLY A 147 1.63 4.99 8.62
CA GLY A 147 3.02 4.61 8.88
C GLY A 147 4.06 5.56 8.31
N GLY A 148 3.67 6.70 7.72
CA GLY A 148 4.60 7.79 7.39
C GLY A 148 5.44 7.62 6.12
N ALA A 149 5.45 6.43 5.52
CA ALA A 149 6.16 6.14 4.28
C ALA A 149 5.28 5.36 3.30
N GLY A 150 5.53 5.54 2.01
CA GLY A 150 4.90 4.82 0.92
C GLY A 150 5.94 4.30 -0.07
N LEU A 151 5.69 3.11 -0.61
CA LEU A 151 6.48 2.52 -1.67
C LEU A 151 6.21 3.27 -2.98
N VAL A 152 7.23 3.64 -3.72
CA VAL A 152 7.10 4.05 -5.12
C VAL A 152 7.11 2.79 -5.98
N ARG A 153 6.02 2.49 -6.69
CA ARG A 153 5.95 1.27 -7.51
C ARG A 153 7.05 1.26 -8.59
N SER A 154 7.48 0.07 -9.01
CA SER A 154 8.61 -0.08 -9.94
C SER A 154 8.48 0.72 -11.23
N THR A 155 7.28 0.79 -11.83
CA THR A 155 7.05 1.59 -13.05
C THR A 155 7.31 3.08 -12.81
N LEU A 156 6.81 3.63 -11.71
CA LEU A 156 7.05 5.04 -11.37
C LEU A 156 8.52 5.27 -10.97
N ALA A 157 9.14 4.32 -10.26
CA ALA A 157 10.56 4.41 -9.94
C ALA A 157 11.44 4.42 -11.20
N GLN A 158 11.06 3.65 -12.24
CA GLN A 158 11.74 3.66 -13.54
C GLN A 158 11.51 4.96 -14.32
N GLU A 159 10.32 5.55 -14.24
CA GLU A 159 10.06 6.88 -14.82
C GLU A 159 10.94 7.96 -14.15
N LEU A 160 11.08 7.87 -12.82
CA LEU A 160 11.89 8.80 -12.03
C LEU A 160 13.41 8.56 -12.16
N SER A 161 13.84 7.38 -12.61
CA SER A 161 15.25 6.99 -12.56
C SER A 161 16.16 7.87 -13.43
N TRP A 162 15.63 8.39 -14.54
CA TRP A 162 16.33 9.32 -15.43
C TRP A 162 16.77 10.62 -14.75
N ALA A 163 16.10 11.00 -13.66
CA ALA A 163 16.39 12.19 -12.89
C ALA A 163 17.25 11.89 -11.64
N LEU A 164 17.50 10.63 -11.28
CA LEU A 164 18.35 10.28 -10.14
C LEU A 164 19.84 10.47 -10.46
N VAL A 165 20.59 10.98 -9.48
CA VAL A 165 22.03 11.23 -9.59
C VAL A 165 22.79 10.44 -8.54
N PHE A 166 23.69 9.59 -9.02
CA PHE A 166 24.47 8.64 -8.24
C PHE A 166 25.87 9.18 -7.93
N GLY A 167 25.97 10.13 -6.99
CA GLY A 167 27.22 10.81 -6.66
C GLY A 167 28.32 9.91 -6.07
N HIS A 168 27.94 8.74 -5.57
CA HIS A 168 28.86 7.72 -5.03
C HIS A 168 28.99 6.49 -5.94
N GLY A 169 28.51 6.58 -7.19
CA GLY A 169 28.51 5.47 -8.14
C GLY A 169 27.20 4.65 -8.13
N PRO A 170 27.01 3.79 -9.14
CA PRO A 170 25.72 3.14 -9.41
C PRO A 170 25.35 2.03 -8.42
N ALA A 171 26.30 1.55 -7.62
CA ALA A 171 26.05 0.54 -6.59
C ALA A 171 25.50 1.14 -5.29
N GLU A 172 25.64 2.45 -5.11
CA GLU A 172 25.19 3.18 -3.93
C GLU A 172 23.83 3.85 -4.19
N PRO A 173 23.05 4.17 -3.14
CA PRO A 173 21.83 4.95 -3.28
C PRO A 173 22.06 6.29 -3.99
N PRO A 174 21.07 6.80 -4.75
CA PRO A 174 21.15 8.10 -5.37
C PRO A 174 21.28 9.18 -4.30
N THR A 175 22.11 10.18 -4.59
CA THR A 175 22.45 11.29 -3.69
C THR A 175 21.63 12.53 -3.97
N HIS A 176 21.23 12.73 -5.24
CA HIS A 176 20.49 13.89 -5.69
C HIS A 176 19.42 13.47 -6.70
N PHE A 177 18.48 14.37 -6.95
CA PHE A 177 17.42 14.23 -7.92
C PHE A 177 17.28 15.53 -8.72
N ARG A 178 17.20 15.42 -10.05
CA ARG A 178 17.01 16.56 -10.95
C ARG A 178 15.54 16.86 -11.10
N TRP A 179 15.11 17.99 -10.54
CA TRP A 179 13.73 18.41 -10.54
C TRP A 179 13.59 19.85 -11.04
N ARG A 180 12.78 20.04 -12.09
CA ARG A 180 12.48 21.36 -12.68
C ARG A 180 13.74 22.22 -12.94
N GLY A 181 14.76 21.59 -13.53
CA GLY A 181 16.03 22.24 -13.86
C GLY A 181 16.97 22.50 -12.68
N LYS A 182 16.61 22.06 -11.47
CA LYS A 182 17.46 22.14 -10.27
C LYS A 182 17.85 20.76 -9.80
N GLU A 183 19.06 20.62 -9.30
CA GLU A 183 19.50 19.42 -8.60
C GLU A 183 19.19 19.60 -7.10
N VAL A 184 18.40 18.68 -6.53
CA VAL A 184 18.06 18.68 -5.11
C VAL A 184 18.72 17.49 -4.42
N ARG A 185 19.28 17.71 -3.23
CA ARG A 185 19.86 16.64 -2.42
C ARG A 185 18.76 15.76 -1.83
N LEU A 186 18.94 14.45 -1.92
CA LEU A 186 18.00 13.49 -1.33
C LEU A 186 18.26 13.31 0.17
N SER A 187 17.18 13.21 0.94
CA SER A 187 17.21 12.92 2.38
C SER A 187 16.74 11.50 2.66
N PRO A 188 17.47 10.70 3.48
CA PRO A 188 17.08 9.35 3.85
C PRO A 188 16.03 9.29 4.97
N GLU A 189 15.52 10.42 5.47
CA GLU A 189 14.62 10.48 6.64
C GLU A 189 13.40 9.55 6.55
N VAL A 190 12.80 9.43 5.37
CA VAL A 190 11.63 8.55 5.17
C VAL A 190 11.95 7.08 5.47
N LEU A 191 13.22 6.66 5.34
CA LEU A 191 13.63 5.28 5.62
C LEU A 191 13.50 4.90 7.11
N VAL A 192 13.49 5.88 8.03
CA VAL A 192 13.19 5.62 9.44
C VAL A 192 11.79 5.02 9.57
N ALA A 193 10.80 5.68 8.97
CA ALA A 193 9.41 5.20 8.96
C ALA A 193 9.26 3.84 8.24
N VAL A 194 10.01 3.61 7.16
CA VAL A 194 10.05 2.32 6.46
C VAL A 194 10.55 1.20 7.38
N ARG A 195 11.68 1.42 8.07
CA ARG A 195 12.28 0.43 8.97
C ARG A 195 11.40 0.14 10.18
N GLU A 196 10.82 1.16 10.79
CA GLU A 196 9.88 0.99 11.89
C GLU A 196 8.64 0.18 11.47
N GLU A 197 8.09 0.44 10.29
CA GLU A 197 6.92 -0.30 9.81
C GLU A 197 7.25 -1.76 9.49
N ARG A 198 8.47 -2.03 9.02
CA ARG A 198 8.96 -3.40 8.77
C ARG A 198 9.19 -4.16 10.08
N ALA A 199 9.88 -3.55 11.05
CA ALA A 199 10.12 -4.14 12.37
C ALA A 199 8.81 -4.55 13.07
N ARG A 200 7.79 -3.69 13.04
CA ARG A 200 6.46 -3.99 13.61
C ARG A 200 5.77 -5.22 13.00
N ARG A 201 6.10 -5.59 11.77
CA ARG A 201 5.54 -6.79 11.12
C ARG A 201 6.25 -8.06 11.53
N GLU A 202 7.55 -7.95 11.81
CA GLU A 202 8.37 -9.06 12.31
C GLU A 202 8.01 -9.38 13.76
N GLU A 203 7.75 -8.36 14.60
CA GLU A 203 7.29 -8.52 15.98
C GLU A 203 5.86 -9.08 16.11
N GLY A 204 5.06 -8.93 15.06
CA GLY A 204 3.66 -9.35 15.04
C GLY A 204 3.40 -10.70 14.37
N GLY A 205 4.43 -11.35 13.81
CA GLY A 205 4.34 -12.65 13.13
C GLY A 205 4.58 -13.82 14.07
#